data_AF-A0A6N9VIV3-F1
#
_entry.id   AF-A0A6N9VIV3-F1
#
_cell.length_a   1.000
_cell.length_b   1.000
_cell.length_c   1.000
_cell.angle_alpha   90.00
_cell.angle_beta   90.00
_cell.angle_gamma   90.00
#
_symmetry.space_group_name_H-M   'P 1'
#
loop_
_entity.id
_entity.type
_entity.pdbx_description
1 polymer ?
#
loop_
_entity_poly.entity_id
_entity_poly.type
_entity_poly.pdbx_seq_one_letter_code
_entity_poly.pdbx_strand_id
1 'polypeptide(L)'
;QGVRDGLDFVVARLASRLSHRPLLLMVDDAHWADGESLTWLASFTARLGELPLLVVQAHRPQELAERNASYVADRDAERGSDGQGATTRVALRALTPDATAELVRAALGEHADDPFCREV
;
A
#
# COMPACT_ATOMS: atom_id res chain seq x y z
N GLN A 1 9.24 -22.10 1.83
CA GLN A 1 9.47 -21.91 3.29
C GLN A 1 10.58 -20.89 3.55
N GLY A 2 11.86 -21.18 3.23
CA GLY A 2 12.99 -20.38 3.72
C GLY A 2 13.00 -18.87 3.37
N VAL A 3 12.50 -18.48 2.19
CA VAL A 3 12.43 -17.05 1.81
C VAL A 3 11.39 -16.30 2.65
N ARG A 4 10.19 -16.87 2.82
CA ARG A 4 9.11 -16.29 3.63
C ARG A 4 9.53 -16.14 5.09
N ASP A 5 10.13 -17.18 5.66
CA ASP A 5 10.64 -17.16 7.04
C ASP A 5 11.78 -16.13 7.20
N GLY A 6 12.64 -16.01 6.19
CA GLY A 6 13.69 -15.01 6.14
C GLY A 6 13.15 -13.58 6.10
N LEU A 7 12.12 -13.33 5.29
CA LEU A 7 11.45 -12.04 5.22
C LEU A 7 10.77 -11.69 6.55
N ASP A 8 10.02 -12.62 7.13
CA ASP A 8 9.41 -12.48 8.46
C ASP A 8 10.46 -12.09 9.50
N PHE A 9 11.58 -12.83 9.54
CA PHE A 9 12.67 -12.58 10.47
C PHE A 9 13.28 -11.19 10.27
N VAL A 10 13.62 -10.82 9.05
CA VAL A 10 14.27 -9.53 8.76
C VAL A 10 13.36 -8.37 9.14
N VAL A 11 12.09 -8.40 8.72
CA VAL A 11 11.15 -7.30 8.99
C VAL A 11 10.85 -7.20 10.47
N ALA A 12 10.54 -8.30 11.15
CA ALA A 12 10.28 -8.30 12.59
C ALA A 12 11.51 -7.86 13.40
N ARG A 13 12.71 -8.29 12.99
CA ARG A 13 13.97 -7.88 13.63
C ARG A 13 14.24 -6.40 13.47
N LEU A 14 13.98 -5.84 12.29
CA LEU A 14 14.12 -4.40 12.03
C LEU A 14 13.11 -3.60 12.86
N ALA A 15 11.83 -3.98 12.85
CA ALA A 15 10.80 -3.32 13.63
C ALA A 15 11.10 -3.35 15.14
N SER A 16 11.57 -4.49 15.65
CA SER A 16 11.98 -4.63 17.06
C SER A 16 13.20 -3.76 17.41
N ARG A 17 14.24 -3.74 16.56
CA ARG A 17 15.46 -2.93 16.81
C ARG A 17 15.22 -1.43 16.68
N LEU A 18 14.30 -1.05 15.81
CA LEU A 18 13.91 0.34 15.56
C LEU A 18 12.67 0.70 16.38
N SER A 19 12.46 0.13 17.56
CA SER A 19 11.25 0.37 18.36
C SER A 19 11.00 1.84 18.70
N HIS A 20 12.05 2.67 18.77
CA HIS A 20 11.96 4.12 18.95
C HIS A 20 11.85 4.92 17.63
N ARG A 21 11.81 4.24 16.49
CA ARG A 21 11.73 4.78 15.12
C ARG A 21 10.78 3.89 14.30
N PRO A 22 9.46 4.11 14.38
CA PRO A 22 8.47 3.25 13.73
C PRO A 22 8.83 2.97 12.28
N LEU A 23 8.78 1.70 11.90
CA LEU A 23 9.15 1.26 10.55
C LEU A 23 7.94 1.44 9.61
N LEU A 24 8.19 1.93 8.40
CA LEU A 24 7.22 1.95 7.31
C LEU A 24 7.68 1.01 6.21
N LEU A 25 6.88 -0.01 5.89
CA LEU A 25 7.06 -0.88 4.74
C LEU A 25 6.07 -0.48 3.65
N MET A 26 6.57 -0.03 2.51
CA MET A 26 5.75 0.33 1.34
C MET A 26 5.85 -0.76 0.27
N VAL A 27 4.71 -1.24 -0.19
CA VAL A 27 4.58 -2.15 -1.33
C VAL A 27 3.77 -1.43 -2.40
N ASP A 28 4.45 -0.94 -3.42
CA ASP A 28 3.80 -0.34 -4.59
C ASP A 28 3.44 -1.41 -5.62
N ASP A 29 2.50 -1.11 -6.50
CA ASP A 29 2.14 -1.95 -7.65
C ASP A 29 1.82 -3.40 -7.30
N ALA A 30 1.21 -3.66 -6.14
CA ALA A 30 1.00 -5.02 -5.63
C ALA A 30 0.07 -5.89 -6.50
N HIS A 31 -0.61 -5.31 -7.48
CA HIS A 31 -1.36 -6.03 -8.52
C HIS A 31 -0.46 -6.84 -9.47
N TRP A 32 0.84 -6.53 -9.54
CA TRP A 32 1.84 -7.29 -10.28
C TRP A 32 2.47 -8.44 -9.48
N ALA A 33 2.24 -8.49 -8.16
CA ALA A 33 2.80 -9.52 -7.31
C ALA A 33 2.16 -10.90 -7.61
N ASP A 34 2.96 -11.95 -7.51
CA ASP A 34 2.45 -13.31 -7.58
C ASP A 34 1.63 -13.67 -6.32
N GLY A 35 0.82 -14.73 -6.44
CA GLY A 35 -0.02 -15.20 -5.34
C GLY A 35 0.79 -15.67 -4.13
N GLU A 36 2.03 -16.15 -4.33
CA GLU A 36 2.90 -16.60 -3.24
C GLU A 36 3.31 -15.41 -2.34
N SER A 37 3.69 -14.30 -2.95
CA SER A 37 4.08 -13.04 -2.33
C SER A 37 2.90 -12.39 -1.63
N LEU A 38 1.73 -12.36 -2.27
CA LEU A 38 0.50 -11.83 -1.66
C LEU A 38 0.03 -12.67 -0.47
N THR A 39 0.12 -14.00 -0.55
CA THR A 39 -0.20 -14.89 0.58
C THR A 39 0.74 -14.66 1.76
N TRP A 40 2.04 -14.46 1.49
CA TRP A 40 3.00 -14.10 2.53
C TRP A 40 2.65 -12.74 3.15
N LEU A 41 2.43 -11.71 2.33
CA LEU A 41 2.05 -10.38 2.80
C LEU A 41 0.79 -10.44 3.66
N ALA A 42 -0.21 -11.22 3.25
CA ALA A 42 -1.45 -11.40 3.98
C ALA A 42 -1.26 -11.98 5.38
N SER A 43 -0.46 -13.04 5.48
CA SER A 43 -0.15 -13.73 6.73
C SER A 43 0.81 -12.95 7.63
N PHE A 44 1.71 -12.16 7.04
CA PHE A 44 2.56 -11.23 7.77
C PHE A 44 1.75 -10.09 8.39
N THR A 45 0.88 -9.45 7.62
CA THR A 45 0.11 -8.28 8.11
C THR A 45 -0.89 -8.64 9.21
N ALA A 46 -1.44 -9.87 9.18
CA ALA A 46 -2.35 -10.36 10.22
C ALA A 46 -1.72 -10.43 11.63
N ARG A 47 -0.38 -10.39 11.73
CA ARG A 47 0.37 -10.48 12.99
C ARG A 47 1.04 -9.16 13.41
N LEU A 48 0.69 -8.05 12.75
CA LEU A 48 1.37 -6.75 12.96
C LEU A 48 1.08 -6.08 14.30
N GLY A 49 0.02 -6.45 15.00
CA GLY A 49 -0.40 -5.78 16.25
C GLY A 49 0.66 -5.78 17.36
N GLU A 50 1.72 -6.57 17.22
CA GLU A 50 2.81 -6.70 18.18
C GLU A 50 4.08 -5.92 17.80
N LEU A 51 4.09 -5.22 16.65
CA LEU A 51 5.27 -4.56 16.10
C LEU A 51 5.02 -3.05 15.83
N PRO A 52 6.02 -2.17 16.06
CA PRO A 52 5.95 -0.75 15.68
C PRO A 52 6.18 -0.58 14.17
N LEU A 53 5.28 -1.15 13.36
CA LEU A 53 5.39 -1.26 11.92
C LEU A 53 4.06 -0.89 11.25
N LEU A 54 4.12 0.04 10.29
CA LEU A 54 3.04 0.32 9.35
C LEU A 54 3.37 -0.31 8.00
N VAL A 55 2.41 -1.06 7.43
CA VAL A 55 2.50 -1.58 6.06
C VAL A 55 1.52 -0.80 5.19
N VAL A 56 2.01 -0.22 4.09
CA VAL A 56 1.20 0.47 3.09
C VAL A 56 1.30 -0.28 1.77
N GLN A 57 0.15 -0.68 1.23
CA GLN A 57 0.04 -1.38 -0.05
C GLN A 57 -0.73 -0.53 -1.06
N ALA A 58 -0.11 -0.21 -2.20
CA ALA A 58 -0.76 0.41 -3.33
C ALA A 58 -1.01 -0.63 -4.44
N HIS A 59 -2.20 -0.57 -5.05
CA HIS A 59 -2.58 -1.47 -6.14
C HIS A 59 -3.75 -0.90 -6.95
N ARG A 60 -3.92 -1.43 -8.16
CA ARG A 60 -5.12 -1.20 -8.98
C ARG A 60 -6.20 -2.23 -8.60
N PRO A 61 -7.37 -1.82 -8.11
CA PRO A 61 -8.38 -2.75 -7.59
C PRO A 61 -8.84 -3.79 -8.60
N GLN A 62 -9.11 -3.38 -9.85
CA GLN A 62 -9.59 -4.26 -10.91
C GLN A 62 -8.54 -5.30 -11.30
N GLU A 63 -7.31 -4.87 -11.58
CA GLU A 63 -6.23 -5.77 -11.99
C GLU A 63 -5.83 -6.76 -10.88
N LEU A 64 -5.86 -6.31 -9.61
CA LEU A 64 -5.59 -7.20 -8.48
C LEU A 64 -6.69 -8.27 -8.33
N ALA A 65 -7.96 -7.88 -8.48
CA ALA A 65 -9.09 -8.82 -8.39
C ALA A 65 -9.08 -9.85 -9.53
N GLU A 66 -8.73 -9.44 -10.75
CA GLU A 66 -8.61 -10.33 -11.90
C GLU A 66 -7.52 -11.40 -11.70
N ARG A 67 -6.38 -11.02 -11.10
CA ARG A 67 -5.24 -11.92 -10.90
C ARG A 67 -5.33 -12.74 -9.61
N ASN A 68 -5.92 -12.18 -8.56
CA ASN A 68 -5.88 -12.72 -7.19
C ASN A 68 -7.19 -12.47 -6.42
N ALA A 69 -8.32 -12.93 -6.96
CA ALA A 69 -9.65 -12.72 -6.37
C ALA A 69 -9.77 -13.18 -4.90
N SER A 70 -9.14 -14.30 -4.54
CA SER A 70 -9.15 -14.83 -3.16
C SER A 70 -8.47 -13.87 -2.17
N TYR A 71 -7.32 -13.30 -2.55
CA TYR A 71 -6.63 -12.31 -1.72
C TYR A 71 -7.51 -11.10 -1.45
N VAL A 72 -8.21 -10.58 -2.48
CA VAL A 72 -9.11 -9.43 -2.32
C VAL A 72 -10.27 -9.77 -1.39
N ALA A 73 -10.90 -10.94 -1.55
CA ALA A 73 -12.00 -11.38 -0.71
C ALA A 73 -11.58 -11.52 0.77
N ASP A 74 -10.41 -12.11 1.04
CA ASP A 74 -9.88 -12.26 2.40
C ASP A 74 -9.64 -10.89 3.05
N ARG A 75 -9.07 -9.92 2.31
CA ARG A 75 -8.83 -8.56 2.79
C ARG A 75 -10.11 -7.77 3.07
N ASP A 76 -11.14 -7.95 2.24
CA ASP A 76 -12.43 -7.30 2.46
C ASP A 76 -13.18 -7.93 3.64
N ALA A 77 -13.04 -9.25 3.87
CA ALA A 77 -13.62 -9.94 5.02
C ALA A 77 -13.01 -9.50 6.37
N GLU A 78 -11.69 -9.30 6.42
CA GLU A 78 -10.97 -8.79 7.61
C GLU A 78 -11.42 -7.39 8.04
N ARG A 79 -12.07 -6.64 7.15
CA ARG A 79 -12.65 -5.32 7.45
C ARG A 79 -13.99 -5.42 8.17
N GLY A 80 -14.72 -6.52 7.97
CA GLY A 80 -16.10 -6.72 8.45
C GLY A 80 -16.22 -7.20 9.89
N SER A 81 -15.14 -7.69 10.51
CA SER A 81 -15.14 -8.08 11.92
C SER A 81 -14.90 -6.87 12.82
N ASP A 82 -15.97 -6.36 13.43
CA ASP A 82 -16.02 -5.52 14.63
C ASP A 82 -14.80 -4.65 14.96
N GLY A 83 -14.66 -3.53 14.23
CA GLY A 83 -14.06 -2.28 14.72
C GLY A 83 -12.59 -2.27 15.14
N GLN A 84 -11.86 -3.37 15.01
CA GLN A 84 -10.46 -3.52 15.42
C GLN A 84 -9.54 -3.99 14.29
N GLY A 85 -10.02 -3.97 13.03
CA GLY A 85 -9.19 -4.28 11.88
C GLY A 85 -8.02 -3.29 11.76
N ALA A 86 -6.79 -3.80 11.88
CA ALA A 86 -5.55 -3.03 11.71
C ALA A 86 -5.36 -2.50 10.27
N THR A 87 -6.27 -2.83 9.36
CA THR A 87 -6.18 -2.52 7.93
C THR A 87 -7.14 -1.40 7.55
N THR A 88 -6.60 -0.30 7.05
CA THR A 88 -7.37 0.81 6.47
C THR A 88 -7.23 0.81 4.94
N ARG A 89 -8.36 0.82 4.21
CA ARG A 89 -8.37 0.98 2.76
C ARG A 89 -8.65 2.43 2.40
N VAL A 90 -7.70 3.07 1.71
CA VAL A 90 -7.85 4.43 1.18
C VAL A 90 -8.14 4.33 -0.30
N ALA A 91 -9.35 4.72 -0.71
CA ALA A 91 -9.70 4.83 -2.12
C ALA A 91 -9.24 6.19 -2.65
N LEU A 92 -8.25 6.20 -3.54
CA LEU A 92 -7.78 7.41 -4.19
C LEU A 92 -8.67 7.72 -5.40
N ARG A 93 -8.93 9.02 -5.58
CA ARG A 93 -9.56 9.56 -6.78
C ARG A 93 -8.51 10.19 -7.67
N ALA A 94 -8.79 10.31 -8.96
CA ALA A 94 -7.97 11.10 -9.86
C ALA A 94 -7.80 12.52 -9.32
N LEU A 95 -6.62 13.11 -9.56
CA LEU A 95 -6.37 14.50 -9.25
C LEU A 95 -7.37 15.39 -10.00
N THR A 96 -7.82 16.45 -9.33
CA THR A 96 -8.63 17.47 -10.01
C THR A 96 -7.74 18.29 -10.94
N PRO A 97 -8.29 18.92 -11.99
CA PRO A 97 -7.50 19.78 -12.87
C PRO A 97 -6.71 20.86 -12.12
N ASP A 98 -7.31 21.45 -11.07
CA ASP A 98 -6.63 22.46 -10.24
C ASP A 98 -5.49 21.85 -9.42
N ALA A 99 -5.64 20.64 -8.87
CA ALA A 99 -4.58 19.96 -8.13
C ALA A 99 -3.43 19.53 -9.06
N THR A 100 -3.75 19.10 -10.29
CA THR A 100 -2.74 18.83 -11.32
C THR A 100 -1.98 20.11 -11.68
N ALA A 101 -2.69 21.23 -11.88
CA ALA A 101 -2.05 22.51 -12.18
C ALA A 101 -1.13 23.00 -11.06
N GLU A 102 -1.54 22.83 -9.79
CA GLU A 102 -0.71 23.13 -8.62
C GLU A 102 0.59 22.29 -8.61
N LEU A 103 0.48 20.97 -8.84
CA LEU A 103 1.65 20.08 -8.90
C LEU A 103 2.59 20.43 -10.05
N VAL A 104 2.04 20.75 -11.23
CA VAL A 104 2.82 21.15 -12.41
C VAL A 104 3.60 22.43 -12.13
N ARG A 105 2.95 23.46 -11.58
CA ARG A 105 3.62 24.73 -11.24
C ARG A 105 4.64 24.59 -10.11
N ALA A 106 4.37 23.74 -9.12
CA ALA A 106 5.34 23.44 -8.08
C ALA A 106 6.60 22.76 -8.64
N ALA A 107 6.47 21.93 -9.68
CA ALA A 107 7.58 21.20 -10.29
C ALA A 107 8.33 22.00 -11.36
N LEU A 108 7.61 22.77 -12.19
CA LEU A 108 8.15 23.43 -13.39
C LEU A 108 8.16 24.96 -13.31
N GLY A 109 7.56 25.53 -12.27
CA GLY A 109 7.46 26.97 -12.02
C GLY A 109 6.12 27.59 -12.46
N GLU A 110 5.83 28.77 -11.91
CA GLU A 110 4.59 29.52 -12.13
C GLU A 110 4.32 29.93 -13.58
N HIS A 111 5.32 29.84 -14.45
CA HIS A 111 5.22 30.19 -15.87
C HIS A 111 4.55 29.10 -16.72
N ALA A 112 4.25 27.93 -16.14
CA ALA A 112 3.50 26.89 -16.84
C ALA A 112 2.08 27.38 -17.18
N ASP A 113 1.77 27.38 -18.47
CA ASP A 113 0.51 27.91 -19.00
C ASP A 113 -0.66 26.97 -18.69
N ASP A 114 -1.86 27.55 -18.61
CA ASP A 114 -3.07 26.83 -18.23
C ASP A 114 -3.40 25.63 -19.13
N PRO A 115 -3.21 25.67 -20.47
CA PRO A 115 -3.45 24.52 -21.33
C PRO A 115 -2.53 23.34 -21.01
N PHE A 116 -1.24 23.60 -20.76
CA PHE A 116 -0.28 22.57 -20.37
C PHE A 116 -0.63 21.96 -19.00
N CYS A 117 -1.10 22.79 -18.07
CA CYS A 117 -1.47 22.35 -16.72
C CYS A 117 -2.76 21.51 -16.66
N ARG A 118 -3.59 21.50 -17.70
CA ARG A 118 -4.94 20.90 -17.66
C ARG A 118 -5.15 19.68 -18.54
N GLU A 119 -4.16 19.27 -19.34
CA GLU A 119 -4.23 18.13 -20.29
C GLU A 119 -5.53 18.14 -21.12
N VAL A 120 -5.54 18.90 -22.22
CA VAL A 120 -6.71 19.07 -23.11
C VAL A 120 -6.91 17.89 -24.04
#